data_AF-A0A7X2PNJ7-F1
#
_entry.id   AF-A0A7X2PNJ7-F1
#
_cell.length_a   1.000
_cell.length_b   1.000
_cell.length_c   1.000
_cell.angle_alpha   90.00
_cell.angle_beta   90.00
_cell.angle_gamma   90.00
#
_symmetry.space_group_name_H-M   'P 1'
#
loop_
_entity.id
_entity.type
_entity.pdbx_description
1 polymer ?
#
loop_
_entity_poly.entity_id
_entity_poly.type
_entity_poly.pdbx_seq_one_letter_code
_entity_poly.pdbx_strand_id
1 'polypeptide(L)'
;MLNGRPLNAASYEPEAAEGMLMTVFGRNLAPGLQSSRPATQMLGVRATLNGAPLQLLFVSPGQLAFRLPNGPGSGEFRVQHAGVESAPVPLRIAGPARRGIFSLSMDGKGPGAILPASIRRGGAVEIYCTGLGATLPPAEGLERTRIIPQVEIEGRDAEVLFSDLAPGLFGVYQVNARVPLDSPTGTAVEVRLRAGGAGMGISGDPI
;
A
#
# COMPACT_ATOMS: atom_id res chain seq x y z
N MET A 1 0.51 1.29 23.73
CA MET A 1 -0.18 2.57 23.49
C MET A 1 0.05 3.01 22.06
N LEU A 2 -1.00 3.47 21.38
CA LEU A 2 -0.90 4.02 20.02
C LEU A 2 -0.48 5.49 20.08
N ASN A 3 0.36 5.94 19.14
CA ASN A 3 0.79 7.34 19.02
C ASN A 3 -0.06 8.13 18.03
N GLY A 4 -1.03 7.49 17.37
CA GLY A 4 -1.88 8.11 16.37
C GLY A 4 -2.75 7.10 15.64
N ARG A 5 -3.39 7.57 14.57
CA ARG A 5 -4.16 6.73 13.66
C ARG A 5 -3.26 5.91 12.75
N PRO A 6 -3.76 4.78 12.22
CA PRO A 6 -3.06 4.09 11.14
C PRO A 6 -2.89 4.97 9.90
N LEU A 7 -1.78 4.77 9.21
CA LEU A 7 -1.36 5.51 8.02
C LEU A 7 -1.17 4.55 6.85
N ASN A 8 -1.23 5.07 5.63
CA ASN A 8 -0.82 4.34 4.44
C ASN A 8 0.64 3.89 4.60
N ALA A 9 0.94 2.60 4.47
CA ALA A 9 2.29 2.08 4.70
C ALA A 9 3.32 2.52 3.65
N ALA A 10 2.87 2.99 2.48
CA ALA A 10 3.74 3.48 1.42
C ALA A 10 4.07 4.97 1.57
N SER A 11 3.08 5.81 1.91
CA SER A 11 3.24 7.27 1.95
C SER A 11 3.30 7.89 3.35
N TYR A 12 2.91 7.13 4.38
CA TYR A 12 2.64 7.63 5.73
C TYR A 12 1.60 8.77 5.82
N GLU A 13 0.80 8.96 4.78
CA GLU A 13 -0.34 9.87 4.81
C GLU A 13 -1.53 9.23 5.58
N PRO A 14 -2.41 10.04 6.21
CA PRO A 14 -3.58 9.57 6.93
C PRO A 14 -4.72 9.18 5.99
N GLU A 15 -4.42 8.38 4.99
CA GLU A 15 -5.36 7.83 4.02
C GLU A 15 -5.51 6.33 4.22
N ALA A 16 -6.74 5.84 4.02
CA ALA A 16 -7.06 4.42 4.07
C ALA A 16 -8.02 4.08 2.93
N ALA A 17 -7.81 2.94 2.29
CA ALA A 17 -8.69 2.38 1.27
C ALA A 17 -8.73 0.85 1.39
N GLU A 18 -9.65 0.24 0.68
CA GLU A 18 -9.77 -1.22 0.64
C GLU A 18 -8.47 -1.89 0.19
N GLY A 19 -8.13 -3.02 0.80
CA GLY A 19 -6.93 -3.78 0.43
C GLY A 19 -5.59 -3.11 0.74
N MET A 20 -5.60 -1.89 1.30
CA MET A 20 -4.39 -1.11 1.60
C MET A 20 -3.58 -1.77 2.72
N LEU A 21 -2.26 -1.80 2.54
CA LEU A 21 -1.29 -2.04 3.59
C LEU A 21 -1.17 -0.78 4.42
N MET A 22 -1.53 -0.89 5.68
CA MET A 22 -1.51 0.16 6.68
C MET A 22 -0.39 -0.09 7.68
N THR A 23 0.08 0.98 8.31
CA THR A 23 0.98 0.91 9.46
C THR A 23 0.42 1.75 10.60
N VAL A 24 0.70 1.37 11.84
CA VAL A 24 0.45 2.22 13.01
C VAL A 24 1.66 2.21 13.94
N PHE A 25 1.97 3.37 14.51
CA PHE A 25 3.10 3.56 15.41
C PHE A 25 2.62 3.70 16.85
N GLY A 26 3.48 3.31 17.79
CA GLY A 26 3.16 3.30 19.21
C GLY A 26 4.34 2.99 20.09
N ARG A 27 4.03 2.57 21.31
CA ARG A 27 4.97 2.07 22.31
C ARG A 27 4.39 0.82 22.96
N ASN A 28 5.24 -0.16 23.25
CA ASN A 28 4.85 -1.43 23.87
C ASN A 28 3.70 -2.13 23.12
N LEU A 29 3.71 -2.06 21.78
CA LEU A 29 2.66 -2.69 20.96
C LEU A 29 2.81 -4.22 20.91
N ALA A 30 4.03 -4.72 21.02
CA ALA A 30 4.38 -6.13 21.01
C ALA A 30 5.56 -6.38 21.97
N PRO A 31 5.79 -7.63 22.42
CA PRO A 31 6.92 -7.95 23.29
C PRO A 31 8.25 -8.07 22.54
N GLY A 32 8.20 -8.10 21.20
CA GLY A 32 9.36 -8.21 20.32
C GLY A 32 8.96 -8.03 18.85
N LEU A 33 9.92 -8.21 17.96
CA LEU A 33 9.68 -8.21 16.51
C LEU A 33 9.26 -9.60 16.05
N GLN A 34 8.15 -9.70 15.33
CA GLN A 34 7.80 -10.88 14.54
C GLN A 34 7.34 -10.43 13.16
N SER A 35 7.90 -11.05 12.12
CA SER A 35 7.39 -11.01 10.75
C SER A 35 7.23 -12.45 10.27
N SER A 36 6.08 -12.77 9.67
CA SER A 36 5.76 -14.11 9.20
C SER A 36 4.74 -14.03 8.06
N ARG A 37 4.24 -15.18 7.60
CA ARG A 37 3.02 -15.19 6.78
C ARG A 37 1.91 -14.39 7.47
N PRO A 38 1.08 -13.67 6.69
CA PRO A 38 0.02 -12.84 7.25
C PRO A 38 -0.89 -13.62 8.19
N ALA A 39 -1.12 -13.07 9.38
CA ALA A 39 -1.88 -13.74 10.43
C ALA A 39 -2.71 -12.71 11.20
N THR A 40 -3.85 -13.13 11.75
CA THR A 40 -4.70 -12.27 12.59
C THR A 40 -4.16 -12.09 14.01
N GLN A 41 -3.09 -12.80 14.37
CA GLN A 41 -2.38 -12.66 15.64
C GLN A 41 -0.89 -12.95 15.46
N MET A 42 -0.03 -12.13 16.07
CA MET A 42 1.43 -12.34 16.13
C MET A 42 1.93 -11.99 17.53
N LEU A 43 2.71 -12.86 18.18
CA LEU A 43 3.15 -12.67 19.58
C LEU A 43 2.03 -12.25 20.56
N GLY A 44 0.80 -12.76 20.38
CA GLY A 44 -0.35 -12.36 21.20
C GLY A 44 -0.94 -10.98 20.90
N VAL A 45 -0.41 -10.28 19.89
CA VAL A 45 -0.92 -8.99 19.40
C VAL A 45 -2.01 -9.24 18.36
N ARG A 46 -3.12 -8.51 18.46
CA ARG A 46 -4.20 -8.46 17.47
C ARG A 46 -4.51 -7.01 17.12
N ALA A 47 -4.84 -6.74 15.86
CA ALA A 47 -5.43 -5.48 15.46
C ALA A 47 -6.85 -5.73 14.95
N THR A 48 -7.77 -4.82 15.25
CA THR A 48 -9.17 -4.92 14.82
C THR A 48 -9.66 -3.62 14.22
N LEU A 49 -10.63 -3.73 13.31
CA LEU A 49 -11.45 -2.62 12.82
C LEU A 49 -12.91 -2.99 13.05
N ASN A 50 -13.64 -2.20 13.85
CA ASN A 50 -15.01 -2.52 14.28
C ASN A 50 -15.12 -3.93 14.93
N GLY A 51 -14.10 -4.32 15.69
CA GLY A 51 -14.02 -5.65 16.33
C GLY A 51 -13.64 -6.80 15.38
N ALA A 52 -13.64 -6.60 14.06
CA ALA A 52 -13.20 -7.61 13.10
C ALA A 52 -11.66 -7.68 13.06
N PRO A 53 -11.06 -8.88 13.14
CA PRO A 53 -9.60 -9.03 13.14
C PRO A 53 -9.00 -8.67 11.78
N LEU A 54 -7.87 -7.98 11.82
CA LEU A 54 -7.08 -7.60 10.64
C LEU A 54 -5.89 -8.53 10.49
N GLN A 55 -5.50 -8.80 9.24
CA GLN A 55 -4.31 -9.58 8.94
C GLN A 55 -3.06 -8.71 9.12
N LEU A 56 -2.22 -9.10 10.07
CA LEU A 56 -0.94 -8.48 10.38
C LEU A 56 0.14 -9.00 9.42
N LEU A 57 1.04 -8.12 8.99
CA LEU A 57 2.25 -8.44 8.23
C LEU A 57 3.45 -8.60 9.16
N PHE A 58 3.58 -7.69 10.12
CA PHE A 58 4.57 -7.76 11.18
C PHE A 58 4.10 -6.99 12.42
N VAL A 59 4.70 -7.31 13.56
CA VAL A 59 4.57 -6.56 14.81
C VAL A 59 5.93 -6.31 15.41
N SER A 60 6.09 -5.16 16.06
CA SER A 60 7.27 -4.79 16.84
C SER A 60 6.81 -3.96 18.06
N PRO A 61 7.68 -3.69 19.04
CA PRO A 61 7.31 -2.83 20.17
C PRO A 61 6.86 -1.43 19.76
N GLY A 62 7.36 -0.90 18.64
CA GLY A 62 7.11 0.48 18.18
C GLY A 62 6.15 0.63 17.00
N GLN A 63 5.85 -0.45 16.28
CA GLN A 63 5.11 -0.40 15.02
C GLN A 63 4.47 -1.75 14.72
N LEU A 64 3.32 -1.75 14.04
CA LEU A 64 2.80 -2.91 13.35
C LEU A 64 2.27 -2.51 11.98
N ALA A 65 2.29 -3.45 11.03
CA ALA A 65 1.66 -3.30 9.72
C ALA A 65 0.59 -4.35 9.51
N PHE A 66 -0.49 -3.97 8.84
CA PHE A 66 -1.66 -4.82 8.62
C PHE A 66 -2.34 -4.43 7.32
N ARG A 67 -3.11 -5.35 6.75
CA ARG A 67 -3.90 -5.08 5.54
C ARG A 67 -5.36 -4.85 5.89
N LEU A 68 -5.95 -3.82 5.30
CA LEU A 68 -7.40 -3.63 5.32
C LEU A 68 -8.08 -4.67 4.42
N PRO A 69 -9.20 -5.27 4.85
CA PRO A 69 -9.93 -6.22 4.02
C PRO A 69 -10.55 -5.52 2.79
N ASN A 70 -11.15 -6.30 1.90
CA ASN A 70 -11.98 -5.77 0.82
C ASN A 70 -13.30 -5.26 1.41
N GLY A 71 -13.80 -4.11 0.95
CA GLY A 71 -15.01 -3.47 1.50
C GLY A 71 -15.01 -3.15 3.00
N PRO A 72 -13.92 -2.66 3.62
CA PRO A 72 -13.95 -2.29 5.03
C PRO A 72 -14.86 -1.08 5.23
N GLY A 73 -15.76 -1.16 6.20
CA GLY A 73 -16.44 0.03 6.71
C GLY A 73 -15.48 0.92 7.50
N SER A 74 -15.71 2.23 7.49
CA SER A 74 -15.05 3.14 8.45
C SER A 74 -15.43 2.76 9.89
N GLY A 75 -14.57 3.10 10.85
CA GLY A 75 -14.92 2.94 12.25
C GLY A 75 -13.73 2.90 13.20
N GLU A 76 -13.84 2.10 14.25
CA GLU A 76 -12.85 2.10 15.34
C GLU A 76 -11.76 1.07 15.11
N PHE A 77 -10.52 1.55 14.99
CA PHE A 77 -9.33 0.74 15.01
C PHE A 77 -8.81 0.55 16.44
N ARG A 78 -8.44 -0.68 16.78
CA ARG A 78 -7.87 -1.04 18.09
C ARG A 78 -6.72 -2.01 17.94
N VAL A 79 -5.80 -1.96 18.90
CA VAL A 79 -4.73 -2.95 19.06
C VAL A 79 -4.82 -3.55 20.45
N GLN A 80 -4.79 -4.88 20.52
CA GLN A 80 -4.78 -5.63 21.76
C GLN A 80 -3.46 -6.38 21.89
N HIS A 81 -2.85 -6.33 23.07
CA HIS A 81 -1.65 -7.08 23.43
C HIS A 81 -1.70 -7.44 24.92
N ALA A 82 -1.43 -8.71 25.25
CA ALA A 82 -1.40 -9.21 26.63
C ALA A 82 -2.68 -8.92 27.44
N GLY A 83 -3.85 -9.03 26.80
CA GLY A 83 -5.14 -8.74 27.42
C GLY A 83 -5.46 -7.25 27.57
N VAL A 84 -4.52 -6.36 27.28
CA VAL A 84 -4.72 -4.91 27.29
C VAL A 84 -5.10 -4.44 25.89
N GLU A 85 -6.21 -3.72 25.79
CA GLU A 85 -6.66 -3.07 24.55
C GLU A 85 -6.29 -1.58 24.55
N SER A 86 -5.93 -1.04 23.38
CA SER A 86 -5.77 0.40 23.21
C SER A 86 -7.11 1.14 23.30
N ALA A 87 -7.04 2.45 23.55
CA ALA A 87 -8.17 3.33 23.22
C ALA A 87 -8.54 3.19 21.72
N PRO A 88 -9.82 3.36 21.34
CA PRO A 88 -10.22 3.36 19.94
C PRO A 88 -9.58 4.54 19.21
N VAL A 89 -9.16 4.30 17.98
CA VAL A 89 -8.73 5.35 17.07
C VAL A 89 -9.63 5.33 15.84
N PRO A 90 -10.27 6.47 15.47
CA PRO A 90 -11.12 6.51 14.28
C PRO A 90 -10.27 6.30 13.02
N LEU A 91 -10.70 5.37 12.18
CA LEU A 91 -10.15 5.12 10.86
C LEU A 91 -11.24 5.33 9.81
N ARG A 92 -11.05 6.38 9.00
CA ARG A 92 -11.94 6.70 7.88
C ARG A 92 -11.41 6.05 6.61
N ILE A 93 -12.22 5.21 5.98
CA ILE A 93 -11.97 4.64 4.67
C ILE A 93 -12.42 5.67 3.62
N ALA A 94 -11.48 6.21 2.85
CA ALA A 94 -11.68 7.38 2.00
C ALA A 94 -12.26 7.06 0.61
N GLY A 95 -12.48 5.79 0.29
CA GLY A 95 -13.04 5.35 -0.99
C GLY A 95 -12.57 3.94 -1.36
N PRO A 96 -12.97 3.45 -2.55
CA PRO A 96 -12.65 2.11 -3.00
C PRO A 96 -11.16 1.94 -3.34
N ALA A 97 -10.43 3.03 -3.60
CA ALA A 97 -8.99 3.03 -3.81
C ALA A 97 -8.35 4.36 -3.38
N ARG A 98 -7.15 4.29 -2.78
CA ARG A 98 -6.25 5.41 -2.47
C ARG A 98 -4.84 4.86 -2.58
N ARG A 99 -4.11 5.23 -3.62
CA ARG A 99 -2.80 4.65 -3.91
C ARG A 99 -1.70 5.23 -3.00
N GLY A 100 -0.69 4.43 -2.70
CA GLY A 100 0.63 4.92 -2.31
C GLY A 100 1.68 4.09 -3.00
N ILE A 101 2.54 4.69 -3.82
CA ILE A 101 3.70 4.00 -4.38
C ILE A 101 4.74 3.96 -3.26
N PHE A 102 5.32 2.78 -3.00
CA PHE A 102 6.37 2.67 -2.00
C PHE A 102 7.59 3.46 -2.47
N SER A 103 8.29 4.14 -1.56
CA SER A 103 9.56 4.78 -1.89
C SER A 103 10.75 3.90 -1.51
N LEU A 104 11.87 4.06 -2.19
CA LEU A 104 13.12 3.35 -1.86
C LEU A 104 13.68 3.74 -0.48
N SER A 105 13.39 4.96 -0.02
CA SER A 105 13.71 5.44 1.32
C SER A 105 12.79 4.89 2.42
N MET A 106 11.71 4.20 2.05
CA MET A 106 10.70 3.65 2.96
C MET A 106 10.01 4.69 3.86
N ASP A 107 9.99 5.95 3.43
CA ASP A 107 9.36 7.08 4.14
C ASP A 107 8.31 7.82 3.31
N GLY A 108 7.98 7.29 2.13
CA GLY A 108 7.02 7.88 1.20
C GLY A 108 7.58 9.05 0.39
N LYS A 109 8.88 9.34 0.48
CA LYS A 109 9.53 10.46 -0.21
C LYS A 109 10.57 9.97 -1.21
N GLY A 110 10.89 10.83 -2.18
CA GLY A 110 11.94 10.55 -3.15
C GLY A 110 11.55 9.46 -4.15
N PRO A 111 12.54 8.71 -4.69
CA PRO A 111 12.31 7.75 -5.75
C PRO A 111 11.36 6.61 -5.35
N GLY A 112 10.41 6.31 -6.22
CA GLY A 112 9.52 5.17 -6.08
C GLY A 112 10.20 3.83 -6.25
N ALA A 113 9.62 2.80 -5.65
CA ALA A 113 9.90 1.39 -5.91
C ALA A 113 9.37 1.03 -7.31
N ILE A 114 10.12 1.48 -8.32
CA ILE A 114 9.80 1.34 -9.73
C ILE A 114 10.98 0.65 -10.42
N LEU A 115 10.69 -0.40 -11.19
CA LEU A 115 11.70 -1.18 -11.90
C LEU A 115 11.43 -1.18 -13.42
N PRO A 116 12.47 -1.23 -14.27
CA PRO A 116 13.86 -0.95 -13.92
C PRO A 116 14.04 0.54 -13.55
N ALA A 117 15.12 0.86 -12.83
CA ALA A 117 15.43 2.25 -12.46
C ALA A 117 15.65 3.15 -13.69
N SER A 118 16.24 2.60 -14.76
CA SER A 118 16.42 3.31 -16.04
C SER A 118 15.28 2.98 -17.00
N ILE A 119 14.45 3.98 -17.25
CA ILE A 119 13.21 3.84 -18.00
C ILE A 119 13.46 4.15 -19.48
N ARG A 120 13.02 3.28 -20.39
CA ARG A 120 13.13 3.47 -21.84
C ARG A 120 11.76 3.70 -22.47
N ARG A 121 11.67 4.67 -23.37
CA ARG A 121 10.49 4.89 -24.24
C ARG A 121 10.05 3.57 -24.88
N GLY A 122 8.75 3.28 -24.83
CA GLY A 122 8.15 2.05 -25.36
C GLY A 122 8.39 0.80 -24.50
N GLY A 123 9.33 0.85 -23.54
CA GLY A 123 9.57 -0.19 -22.56
C GLY A 123 8.44 -0.28 -21.52
N ALA A 124 8.50 -1.30 -20.67
CA ALA A 124 7.60 -1.47 -19.55
C ALA A 124 8.32 -1.13 -18.24
N VAL A 125 7.58 -0.54 -17.31
CA VAL A 125 7.98 -0.36 -15.90
C VAL A 125 7.05 -1.15 -14.99
N GLU A 126 7.56 -1.60 -13.85
CA GLU A 126 6.83 -2.23 -12.75
C GLU A 126 6.79 -1.26 -11.58
N ILE A 127 5.59 -0.97 -11.08
CA ILE A 127 5.34 0.00 -10.01
C ILE A 127 4.79 -0.74 -8.81
N TYR A 128 5.51 -0.73 -7.69
CA TYR A 128 5.06 -1.35 -6.44
C TYR A 128 4.33 -0.35 -5.55
N CYS A 129 3.08 -0.64 -5.23
CA CYS A 129 2.21 0.29 -4.53
C CYS A 129 1.22 -0.42 -3.60
N THR A 130 0.42 0.34 -2.87
CA THR A 130 -0.69 -0.18 -2.06
C THR A 130 -1.96 0.65 -2.22
N GLY A 131 -3.11 0.04 -1.88
CA GLY A 131 -4.41 0.72 -1.85
C GLY A 131 -5.09 0.89 -3.21
N LEU A 132 -4.87 -0.04 -4.14
CA LEU A 132 -5.60 -0.09 -5.43
C LEU A 132 -7.03 -0.64 -5.30
N GLY A 133 -7.46 -1.00 -4.09
CA GLY A 133 -8.79 -1.48 -3.80
C GLY A 133 -8.93 -3.00 -3.85
N ALA A 134 -10.18 -3.46 -3.88
CA ALA A 134 -10.50 -4.88 -3.92
C ALA A 134 -9.92 -5.58 -5.17
N THR A 135 -9.52 -6.83 -4.99
CA THR A 135 -9.12 -7.74 -6.05
C THR A 135 -10.30 -8.60 -6.51
N LEU A 136 -10.19 -9.15 -7.70
CA LEU A 136 -11.03 -10.25 -8.15
C LEU A 136 -10.60 -11.55 -7.42
N PRO A 137 -11.48 -12.54 -7.28
CA PRO A 137 -11.09 -13.85 -6.77
C PRO A 137 -9.87 -14.39 -7.53
N PRO A 138 -8.92 -15.04 -6.84
CA PRO A 138 -7.71 -15.54 -7.49
C PRO A 138 -8.05 -16.46 -8.68
N ALA A 139 -7.44 -16.18 -9.83
CA ALA A 139 -7.52 -17.02 -11.02
C ALA A 139 -6.12 -17.23 -11.57
N GLU A 140 -5.71 -18.47 -11.82
CA GLU A 140 -4.36 -18.80 -12.34
C GLU A 140 -3.21 -18.27 -11.46
N GLY A 141 -3.44 -18.13 -10.15
CA GLY A 141 -2.46 -17.59 -9.20
C GLY A 141 -2.37 -16.05 -9.20
N LEU A 142 -3.27 -15.37 -9.89
CA LEU A 142 -3.35 -13.92 -10.03
C LEU A 142 -4.56 -13.35 -9.29
N GLU A 143 -4.39 -12.29 -8.52
CA GLU A 143 -5.41 -11.55 -7.78
C GLU A 143 -5.59 -10.13 -8.36
N ARG A 144 -6.01 -10.07 -9.63
CA ARG A 144 -6.11 -8.83 -10.40
C ARG A 144 -6.95 -7.77 -9.68
N THR A 145 -6.53 -6.52 -9.78
CA THR A 145 -7.30 -5.39 -9.24
C THR A 145 -8.65 -5.28 -9.94
N ARG A 146 -9.73 -5.07 -9.18
CA ARG A 146 -11.07 -4.81 -9.73
C ARG A 146 -11.14 -3.45 -10.42
N ILE A 147 -10.47 -2.45 -9.84
CA ILE A 147 -10.33 -1.11 -10.41
C ILE A 147 -9.00 -1.07 -11.13
N ILE A 148 -9.04 -0.90 -12.46
CA ILE A 148 -7.83 -0.71 -13.25
C ILE A 148 -7.28 0.69 -12.94
N PRO A 149 -6.03 0.82 -12.47
CA PRO A 149 -5.43 2.12 -12.22
C PRO A 149 -5.14 2.86 -13.54
N GLN A 150 -4.96 4.16 -13.44
CA GLN A 150 -4.39 4.99 -14.51
C GLN A 150 -2.96 5.34 -14.12
N VAL A 151 -2.04 5.29 -15.09
CA VAL A 151 -0.65 5.68 -14.89
C VAL A 151 -0.34 6.84 -15.81
N GLU A 152 0.32 7.87 -15.28
CA GLU A 152 0.96 8.91 -16.08
C GLU A 152 2.47 8.82 -15.86
N ILE A 153 3.23 8.98 -16.94
CA ILE A 153 4.70 9.08 -16.90
C ILE A 153 5.07 10.40 -17.57
N GLU A 154 5.70 11.31 -16.83
CA GLU A 154 6.04 12.66 -17.30
C GLU A 154 4.80 13.43 -17.82
N GLY A 155 3.68 13.30 -17.09
CA GLY A 155 2.40 13.94 -17.41
C GLY A 155 1.68 13.37 -18.64
N ARG A 156 2.13 12.24 -19.19
CA ARG A 156 1.48 11.53 -20.30
C ARG A 156 0.84 10.24 -19.84
N ASP A 157 -0.36 9.96 -20.32
CA ASP A 157 -1.03 8.69 -20.08
C ASP A 157 -0.16 7.52 -20.58
N ALA A 158 0.10 6.58 -19.68
CA ALA A 158 0.83 5.35 -19.94
C ALA A 158 -0.16 4.18 -20.02
N GLU A 159 0.01 3.31 -21.00
CA GLU A 159 -0.81 2.10 -21.15
C GLU A 159 -0.55 1.17 -19.96
N VAL A 160 -1.58 0.82 -19.19
CA VAL A 160 -1.47 -0.18 -18.12
C VAL A 160 -1.54 -1.58 -18.73
N LEU A 161 -0.43 -2.30 -18.61
CA LEU A 161 -0.25 -3.65 -19.14
C LEU A 161 -0.67 -4.72 -18.13
N PHE A 162 -0.56 -4.42 -16.84
CA PHE A 162 -0.81 -5.37 -15.75
C PHE A 162 -1.16 -4.63 -14.45
N SER A 163 -2.04 -5.22 -13.62
CA SER A 163 -2.40 -4.67 -12.29
C SER A 163 -2.94 -5.77 -11.37
N ASP A 164 -2.18 -6.13 -10.33
CA ASP A 164 -2.43 -7.28 -9.46
C ASP A 164 -1.82 -7.08 -8.05
N LEU A 165 -2.14 -7.94 -7.08
CA LEU A 165 -1.28 -8.13 -5.92
C LEU A 165 0.05 -8.74 -6.36
N ALA A 166 1.15 -8.18 -5.87
CA ALA A 166 2.48 -8.65 -6.17
C ALA A 166 2.69 -10.04 -5.54
N PRO A 167 3.08 -11.07 -6.30
CA PRO A 167 3.25 -12.42 -5.77
C PRO A 167 4.20 -12.47 -4.58
N GLY A 168 3.74 -13.04 -3.46
CA GLY A 168 4.51 -13.17 -2.23
C GLY A 168 4.62 -11.88 -1.38
N LEU A 169 4.09 -10.74 -1.86
CA LEU A 169 4.13 -9.47 -1.14
C LEU A 169 2.74 -9.07 -0.65
N PHE A 170 2.50 -9.28 0.64
CA PHE A 170 1.18 -9.06 1.23
C PHE A 170 0.76 -7.59 1.26
N GLY A 171 -0.39 -7.27 0.65
CA GLY A 171 -0.92 -5.91 0.59
C GLY A 171 -0.16 -4.97 -0.34
N VAL A 172 0.80 -5.50 -1.10
CA VAL A 172 1.53 -4.79 -2.15
C VAL A 172 0.95 -5.19 -3.49
N TYR A 173 0.72 -4.21 -4.34
CA TYR A 173 0.26 -4.36 -5.70
C TYR A 173 1.42 -4.09 -6.65
N GLN A 174 1.45 -4.81 -7.77
CA GLN A 174 2.33 -4.55 -8.89
C GLN A 174 1.50 -4.04 -10.07
N VAL A 175 1.88 -2.89 -10.60
CA VAL A 175 1.30 -2.31 -11.82
C VAL A 175 2.38 -2.24 -12.88
N ASN A 176 2.15 -2.85 -14.04
CA ASN A 176 3.06 -2.67 -15.17
C ASN A 176 2.48 -1.65 -16.13
N ALA A 177 3.29 -0.68 -16.55
CA ALA A 177 2.86 0.36 -17.49
C ALA A 177 3.87 0.54 -18.62
N ARG A 178 3.39 0.83 -19.82
CA ARG A 178 4.23 1.16 -20.97
C ARG A 178 4.62 2.63 -20.94
N VAL A 179 5.90 2.89 -21.04
CA VAL A 179 6.45 4.24 -21.16
C VAL A 179 6.05 4.84 -22.52
N PRO A 180 5.36 5.99 -22.56
CA PRO A 180 5.00 6.64 -23.80
C PRO A 180 6.22 6.89 -24.71
N LEU A 181 6.04 6.73 -26.02
CA LEU A 181 7.12 6.92 -27.00
C LEU A 181 7.59 8.37 -27.08
N ASP A 182 6.75 9.32 -26.69
CA ASP A 182 6.98 10.76 -26.71
C ASP A 182 7.33 11.34 -25.33
N SER A 183 7.56 10.51 -24.30
CA SER A 183 8.05 10.96 -22.99
C SER A 183 9.36 11.73 -23.14
N PRO A 184 9.58 12.85 -22.42
CA PRO A 184 10.86 13.56 -22.44
C PRO A 184 12.01 12.65 -21.97
N THR A 185 13.25 13.00 -22.29
CA THR A 185 14.45 12.36 -21.75
C THR A 185 15.06 13.26 -20.67
N GLY A 186 15.53 12.71 -19.56
CA GLY A 186 16.20 13.48 -18.51
C GLY A 186 16.34 12.71 -17.21
N THR A 187 17.05 13.29 -16.24
CA THR A 187 17.49 12.56 -15.05
C THR A 187 16.47 12.46 -13.91
N ALA A 188 15.18 12.60 -14.17
CA ALA A 188 14.12 12.26 -13.23
C ALA A 188 12.84 11.98 -14.03
N VAL A 189 12.08 10.95 -13.65
CA VAL A 189 10.84 10.55 -14.33
C VAL A 189 9.69 10.59 -13.34
N GLU A 190 8.83 11.60 -13.38
CA GLU A 190 7.62 11.64 -12.58
C GLU A 190 6.65 10.51 -13.00
N VAL A 191 6.25 9.67 -12.04
CA VAL A 191 5.23 8.64 -12.24
C VAL A 191 4.03 8.93 -11.36
N ARG A 192 2.89 9.22 -12.00
CA ARG A 192 1.61 9.35 -11.29
C ARG A 192 0.78 8.10 -11.45
N LEU A 193 0.16 7.68 -10.35
CA LEU A 193 -0.76 6.56 -10.28
C LEU A 193 -2.09 7.08 -9.75
N ARG A 194 -3.19 6.77 -10.43
CA ARG A 194 -4.55 7.12 -10.03
C ARG A 194 -5.40 5.87 -9.96
N ALA A 195 -6.28 5.79 -8.95
CA ALA A 195 -7.23 4.68 -8.84
C ALA A 195 -8.50 5.19 -8.12
N GLY A 196 -9.67 4.72 -8.55
CA GLY A 196 -10.95 5.04 -7.91
C GLY A 196 -11.33 6.52 -7.92
N GLY A 197 -10.82 7.31 -8.88
CA GLY A 197 -11.09 8.74 -9.01
C GLY A 197 -10.20 9.68 -8.17
N ALA A 198 -9.19 9.17 -7.44
CA ALA A 198 -8.21 9.97 -6.69
C ALA A 198 -6.78 9.82 -7.27
N GLY A 199 -6.05 10.94 -7.49
CA GLY A 199 -4.74 10.97 -8.20
C GLY A 199 -3.51 11.25 -7.31
N MET A 200 -2.52 10.34 -7.34
CA MET A 200 -1.17 10.20 -6.74
C MET A 200 0.00 10.50 -7.63
N GLY A 201 0.99 11.29 -7.25
CA GLY A 201 2.30 11.27 -7.94
C GLY A 201 3.43 10.98 -6.97
N ILE A 202 4.39 10.14 -7.36
CA ILE A 202 5.76 10.20 -6.83
C ILE A 202 6.77 10.11 -7.98
N SER A 203 7.95 10.70 -7.84
CA SER A 203 8.98 10.64 -8.87
C SER A 203 9.71 9.29 -8.89
N GLY A 204 10.08 8.81 -10.06
CA GLY A 204 11.09 7.80 -10.33
C GLY A 204 12.44 8.45 -10.73
N ASP A 205 13.48 7.62 -10.74
CA ASP A 205 14.85 7.99 -11.07
C ASP A 205 15.08 8.20 -12.60
N PRO A 206 16.19 8.86 -12.99
CA PRO A 206 16.57 9.24 -14.37
C PRO A 206 16.32 8.30 -15.57
N ILE A 207 16.13 8.92 -16.74
CA ILE A 207 16.32 8.39 -18.11
C ILE A 207 17.79 8.49 -18.51
#